data_AF-A0A968HGK3-F1
#
_entry.id   AF-A0A968HGK3-F1
#
_cell.length_a   1.000
_cell.length_b   1.000
_cell.length_c   1.000
_cell.angle_alpha   90.00
_cell.angle_beta   90.00
_cell.angle_gamma   90.00
#
_symmetry.space_group_name_H-M   'P 1'
#
loop_
_entity.id
_entity.type
_entity.pdbx_description
1 polymer ?
#
loop_
_entity_poly.entity_id
_entity_poly.type
_entity_poly.pdbx_seq_one_letter_code
_entity_poly.pdbx_strand_id
1 'polypeptide(L)'
;EAAKQFAMQAAVLSQNPPHDATTWQEVVKLWEEAIARLEEIASDNPGYLEAQSKLAQYKTNLAQVQIRLQAELDSVEALEVAQRQIEQFIASIPQDGSPADRNFLLSELQSIINQLSKVKPGTTASQEAQQLQQFAQGKLQELQ
;
A
#
# COMPACT_ATOMS: atom_id res chain seq x y z
N GLU A 1 9.30 15.51 26.76
CA GLU A 1 10.45 14.98 26.01
C GLU A 1 10.19 13.66 25.28
N ALA A 2 9.75 12.59 25.96
CA ALA A 2 9.54 11.28 25.33
C ALA A 2 8.58 11.31 24.11
N ALA A 3 7.44 12.01 24.20
CA ALA A 3 6.50 12.14 23.08
C ALA A 3 7.15 12.69 21.79
N LYS A 4 8.02 13.71 21.92
CA LYS A 4 8.71 14.33 20.79
C LYS A 4 9.71 13.36 20.14
N GLN A 5 10.34 12.48 20.91
CA GLN A 5 11.29 11.49 20.40
C GLN A 5 10.60 10.43 19.56
N PHE A 6 9.48 9.86 20.03
CA PHE A 6 8.69 8.89 19.27
C PHE A 6 8.15 9.50 17.98
N ALA A 7 7.61 10.72 18.05
CA ALA A 7 7.16 11.46 16.87
C ALA A 7 8.28 11.72 15.86
N MET A 8 9.49 12.04 16.33
CA MET A 8 10.65 12.26 15.46
C MET A 8 11.08 10.96 14.78
N GLN A 9 11.12 9.85 15.51
CA GLN A 9 11.44 8.53 14.93
C GLN A 9 10.38 8.13 13.90
N ALA A 10 9.09 8.31 14.19
CA ALA A 10 8.01 8.05 13.25
C ALA A 10 8.18 8.88 11.97
N ALA A 11 8.47 10.17 12.12
CA ALA A 11 8.68 11.08 11.00
C ALA A 11 9.92 10.70 10.16
N VAL A 12 11.02 10.28 10.78
CA VAL A 12 12.23 9.82 10.09
C VAL A 12 11.96 8.52 9.33
N LEU A 13 11.35 7.53 9.99
CA LEU A 13 11.06 6.23 9.40
C LEU A 13 10.05 6.33 8.23
N SER A 14 9.18 7.34 8.25
CA SER A 14 8.21 7.61 7.17
C SER A 14 8.83 8.22 5.90
N GLN A 15 10.06 8.72 5.94
CA GLN A 15 10.65 9.46 4.82
C GLN A 15 10.99 8.52 3.66
N ASN A 16 10.95 9.07 2.44
CA ASN A 16 11.35 8.39 1.21
C ASN A 16 10.60 7.06 0.94
N PRO A 17 9.25 7.06 0.89
CA PRO A 17 8.48 5.89 0.47
C PRO A 17 8.82 5.50 -0.99
N PRO A 18 8.54 4.26 -1.43
CA PRO A 18 7.66 3.27 -0.79
C PRO A 18 8.32 2.51 0.36
N HIS A 19 7.50 2.10 1.32
CA HIS A 19 7.88 1.23 2.44
C HIS A 19 6.93 0.05 2.52
N ASP A 20 7.42 -1.08 3.02
CA ASP A 20 6.59 -2.26 3.23
C ASP A 20 5.59 -2.07 4.38
N ALA A 21 4.63 -3.00 4.48
CA ALA A 21 3.59 -2.95 5.50
C ALA A 21 4.18 -2.97 6.93
N THR A 22 5.26 -3.73 7.14
CA THR A 22 5.94 -3.83 8.45
C THR A 22 6.49 -2.48 8.90
N THR A 23 7.16 -1.76 8.01
CA THR A 23 7.70 -0.42 8.27
C THR A 23 6.58 0.56 8.58
N TRP A 24 5.49 0.55 7.79
CA TRP A 24 4.34 1.42 8.07
C TRP A 24 3.66 1.10 9.40
N GLN A 25 3.54 -0.18 9.78
CA GLN A 25 3.03 -0.58 11.08
C GLN A 25 3.90 -0.08 12.24
N GLU A 26 5.22 -0.08 12.06
CA GLU A 26 6.14 0.48 13.04
C GLU A 26 5.97 2.00 13.19
N VAL A 27 5.84 2.72 12.06
CA VAL A 27 5.52 4.16 12.09
C VAL A 27 4.20 4.43 12.82
N VAL A 28 3.16 3.63 12.59
CA VAL A 28 1.88 3.73 13.30
C VAL A 28 2.09 3.62 14.81
N LYS A 29 2.80 2.57 15.26
CA LYS A 29 3.08 2.36 16.69
C LYS A 29 3.85 3.52 17.32
N LEU A 30 4.82 4.09 16.61
CA LEU A 30 5.59 5.24 17.09
C LEU A 30 4.71 6.49 17.23
N TRP A 31 3.77 6.74 16.30
CA TRP A 31 2.81 7.83 16.44
C TRP A 31 1.83 7.60 17.60
N GLU A 32 1.32 6.38 17.76
CA GLU A 32 0.43 6.00 18.87
C GLU A 32 1.11 6.22 20.23
N GLU A 33 2.36 5.80 20.37
CA GLU A 33 3.14 6.01 21.59
C GLU A 33 3.37 7.51 21.86
N ALA A 34 3.72 8.29 20.82
CA ALA A 34 3.86 9.74 20.96
C ALA A 34 2.55 10.42 21.42
N ILE A 35 1.42 9.96 20.90
CA ILE A 35 0.07 10.44 21.26
C ILE A 35 -0.27 10.08 22.70
N ALA A 36 -0.09 8.82 23.11
CA ALA A 36 -0.38 8.35 24.46
C ALA A 36 0.36 9.19 25.52
N ARG A 37 1.63 9.50 25.27
CA ARG A 37 2.46 10.34 26.15
C ARG A 37 1.96 11.79 26.27
N LEU A 38 1.32 12.33 25.22
CA LEU A 38 0.72 13.66 25.29
C LEU A 38 -0.63 13.65 26.01
N GLU A 39 -1.38 12.56 25.92
CA GLU A 39 -2.66 12.38 26.61
C GLU A 39 -2.50 12.23 28.13
N GLU A 40 -1.33 11.77 28.60
CA GLU A 40 -0.98 11.70 30.04
C GLU A 40 -0.73 13.08 30.68
N ILE A 41 -0.61 14.16 29.90
CA ILE A 41 -0.31 15.50 30.43
C ILE A 41 -1.57 16.11 31.06
N ALA A 42 -1.53 16.34 32.37
CA ALA A 42 -2.62 16.91 33.13
C ALA A 42 -2.96 18.36 32.73
N SER A 43 -4.23 18.75 32.87
CA SER A 43 -4.73 20.07 32.45
C SER A 43 -4.20 21.25 33.26
N ASP A 44 -3.70 21.00 34.47
CA ASP A 44 -3.05 21.98 35.34
C ASP A 44 -1.54 22.14 35.02
N ASN A 45 -0.99 21.31 34.14
CA ASN A 45 0.39 21.43 33.70
C ASN A 45 0.57 22.72 32.87
N PRO A 46 1.59 23.55 33.15
CA PRO A 46 1.85 24.77 32.37
C PRO A 46 2.02 24.53 30.86
N GLY A 47 2.44 23.32 30.46
CA GLY A 47 2.61 22.91 29.06
C GLY A 47 1.37 22.26 28.43
N TYR A 48 0.23 22.20 29.11
CA TYR A 48 -0.96 21.49 28.62
C TYR A 48 -1.44 22.01 27.25
N LEU A 49 -1.47 23.33 27.04
CA LEU A 49 -1.88 23.90 25.75
C LEU A 49 -0.93 23.52 24.60
N GLU A 50 0.39 23.49 24.85
CA GLU A 50 1.37 23.01 23.86
C GLU A 50 1.13 21.52 23.57
N ALA A 51 0.89 20.72 24.61
CA ALA A 51 0.60 19.29 24.48
C ALA A 51 -0.65 19.02 23.62
N GLN A 52 -1.75 19.76 23.85
CA GLN A 52 -2.97 19.64 23.06
C GLN A 52 -2.77 20.03 21.59
N SER A 53 -1.97 21.07 21.32
CA SER A 53 -1.61 21.46 19.95
C SER A 53 -0.82 20.34 19.24
N LYS A 54 0.17 19.75 19.93
CA LYS A 54 0.96 18.63 19.41
C LYS A 54 0.11 17.36 19.23
N LEU A 55 -0.84 17.11 20.13
CA LEU A 55 -1.75 15.97 20.05
C LEU A 55 -2.58 16.01 18.77
N ALA A 56 -3.14 17.18 18.43
CA ALA A 56 -3.88 17.36 17.17
C ALA A 56 -2.98 17.11 15.94
N GLN A 57 -1.74 17.61 15.97
CA GLN A 57 -0.76 17.38 14.91
C GLN A 57 -0.43 15.88 14.77
N TYR A 58 -0.17 15.18 15.87
CA TYR A 58 0.24 13.78 15.85
C TYR A 58 -0.91 12.86 15.44
N LYS A 59 -2.16 13.15 15.86
CA LYS A 59 -3.36 12.43 15.37
C LYS A 59 -3.53 12.57 13.87
N THR A 60 -3.27 13.76 13.32
CA THR A 60 -3.29 13.97 11.86
C THR A 60 -2.22 13.14 11.15
N ASN A 61 -0.99 13.12 11.67
CA ASN A 61 0.10 12.33 11.10
C ASN A 61 -0.18 10.82 11.18
N LEU A 62 -0.71 10.34 12.31
CA LEU A 62 -1.13 8.95 12.47
C LEU A 62 -2.16 8.54 11.41
N ALA A 63 -3.20 9.35 11.21
CA ALA A 63 -4.22 9.08 10.19
C ALA A 63 -3.63 9.00 8.78
N GLN A 64 -2.69 9.89 8.44
CA GLN A 64 -2.00 9.84 7.14
C GLN A 64 -1.19 8.55 6.97
N VAL A 65 -0.48 8.12 8.00
CA VAL A 65 0.30 6.88 7.96
C VAL A 65 -0.60 5.65 7.88
N GLN A 66 -1.73 5.63 8.59
CA GLN A 66 -2.71 4.54 8.50
C GLN A 66 -3.28 4.41 7.08
N ILE A 67 -3.55 5.53 6.40
CA ILE A 67 -3.96 5.52 4.99
C ILE A 67 -2.86 4.92 4.10
N ARG A 68 -1.58 5.24 4.36
CA ARG A 68 -0.44 4.68 3.62
C ARG A 68 -0.27 3.18 3.86
N LEU A 69 -0.41 2.74 5.11
CA LEU A 69 -0.40 1.32 5.47
C LEU A 69 -1.50 0.56 4.73
N GLN A 70 -2.73 1.07 4.73
CA GLN A 70 -3.84 0.43 4.02
C GLN A 70 -3.58 0.40 2.52
N ALA A 71 -3.07 1.50 1.95
CA ALA A 71 -2.72 1.55 0.53
C ALA A 71 -1.67 0.50 0.14
N GLU A 72 -0.66 0.30 0.99
CA GLU A 72 0.36 -0.72 0.82
C GLU A 72 -0.23 -2.13 0.88
N LEU A 73 -1.00 -2.44 1.92
CA LEU A 73 -1.66 -3.74 2.09
C LEU A 73 -2.58 -4.08 0.90
N ASP A 74 -3.46 -3.16 0.52
CA ASP A 74 -4.37 -3.33 -0.61
C ASP A 74 -3.60 -3.59 -1.92
N SER A 75 -2.48 -2.88 -2.10
CA SER A 75 -1.69 -2.95 -3.34
C SER A 75 -0.89 -4.24 -3.44
N VAL A 76 -0.32 -4.69 -2.33
CA VAL A 76 0.37 -5.99 -2.26
C VAL A 76 -0.62 -7.12 -2.51
N GLU A 77 -1.78 -7.13 -1.83
CA GLU A 77 -2.83 -8.12 -2.08
C GLU A 77 -3.28 -8.08 -3.55
N ALA A 78 -3.43 -6.88 -4.11
CA ALA A 78 -3.87 -6.74 -5.49
C ALA A 78 -2.86 -7.33 -6.48
N LEU A 79 -1.57 -7.04 -6.29
CA LEU A 79 -0.48 -7.58 -7.09
C LEU A 79 -0.41 -9.10 -6.99
N GLU A 80 -0.50 -9.67 -5.78
CA GLU A 80 -0.46 -11.12 -5.58
C GLU A 80 -1.62 -11.85 -6.28
N VAL A 81 -2.83 -11.29 -6.25
CA VAL A 81 -3.97 -11.84 -6.98
C VAL A 81 -3.69 -11.81 -8.49
N ALA A 82 -3.19 -10.68 -9.01
CA ALA A 82 -2.88 -10.55 -10.43
C ALA A 82 -1.78 -11.52 -10.88
N GLN A 83 -0.74 -11.73 -10.08
CA GLN A 83 0.32 -12.70 -10.35
C GLN A 83 -0.25 -14.12 -10.48
N ARG A 84 -1.10 -14.54 -9.54
CA ARG A 84 -1.78 -15.86 -9.63
C ARG A 84 -2.65 -15.99 -10.87
N GLN A 85 -3.37 -14.93 -11.24
CA GLN A 85 -4.18 -14.93 -12.47
C GLN A 85 -3.30 -15.02 -13.72
N ILE A 86 -2.14 -14.35 -13.74
CA ILE A 86 -1.19 -14.43 -14.85
C ILE A 86 -0.63 -15.86 -14.98
N GLU A 87 -0.28 -16.52 -13.87
CA GLU A 87 0.14 -17.91 -13.88
C GLU A 87 -0.93 -18.84 -14.48
N GLN A 88 -2.19 -18.65 -14.06
CA GLN A 88 -3.34 -19.40 -14.59
C GLN A 88 -3.57 -19.12 -16.08
N PHE A 89 -3.49 -17.86 -16.49
CA PHE A 89 -3.59 -17.44 -17.88
C PHE A 89 -2.52 -18.14 -18.74
N ILE A 90 -1.25 -18.10 -18.31
CA ILE A 90 -0.15 -18.75 -19.04
C ILE A 90 -0.39 -20.26 -19.15
N ALA A 91 -0.85 -20.91 -18.08
CA ALA A 91 -1.18 -22.33 -18.08
C ALA A 91 -2.35 -22.70 -19.01
N SER A 92 -3.25 -21.76 -19.29
CA SER A 92 -4.39 -21.95 -20.19
C SER A 92 -4.05 -21.83 -21.68
N ILE A 93 -2.85 -21.35 -22.02
CA ILE A 93 -2.38 -21.25 -23.41
C ILE A 93 -1.92 -22.63 -23.89
N PRO A 94 -2.56 -23.21 -24.93
CA PRO A 94 -2.18 -24.52 -25.46
C PRO A 94 -0.74 -24.52 -26.01
N GLN A 95 0.06 -25.50 -25.60
CA GLN A 95 1.45 -25.67 -26.03
C GLN A 95 1.60 -26.46 -27.33
N ASP A 96 0.54 -27.18 -27.71
CA ASP A 96 0.46 -28.06 -28.88
C ASP A 96 -0.01 -27.33 -30.15
N GLY A 97 -0.23 -26.01 -30.06
CA GLY A 97 -0.75 -25.19 -31.15
C GLY A 97 -2.26 -25.31 -31.37
N SER A 98 -2.98 -25.99 -30.46
CA SER A 98 -4.44 -26.03 -30.50
C SER A 98 -5.03 -24.62 -30.30
N PRO A 99 -6.17 -24.27 -30.94
CA PRO A 99 -6.81 -22.99 -30.71
C PRO A 99 -7.26 -22.87 -29.25
N ALA A 100 -6.69 -21.91 -28.53
CA ALA A 100 -7.22 -21.51 -27.23
C ALA A 100 -8.63 -20.92 -27.40
N ASP A 101 -9.48 -21.03 -26.38
CA ASP A 101 -10.71 -20.24 -26.33
C ASP A 101 -10.33 -18.76 -26.19
N ARG A 102 -10.32 -18.04 -27.32
CA ARG A 102 -9.94 -16.63 -27.41
C ARG A 102 -10.79 -15.77 -26.47
N ASN A 103 -12.08 -16.07 -26.34
CA ASN A 103 -12.98 -15.29 -25.48
C ASN A 103 -12.63 -15.49 -24.00
N PHE A 104 -12.29 -16.72 -23.62
CA PHE A 104 -11.76 -17.01 -22.29
C PHE A 104 -10.46 -16.25 -22.01
N LEU A 105 -9.49 -16.30 -22.93
CA LEU A 105 -8.21 -15.58 -22.77
C LEU A 105 -8.38 -14.06 -22.66
N LEU A 106 -9.27 -13.47 -23.46
CA LEU A 106 -9.59 -12.03 -23.39
C LEU A 106 -10.23 -11.67 -22.04
N SER A 107 -11.11 -12.52 -21.51
CA SER A 107 -11.75 -12.33 -20.19
C SER A 107 -10.71 -12.38 -19.06
N GLU A 108 -9.81 -13.35 -19.09
CA GLU A 108 -8.74 -13.48 -18.09
C GLU A 108 -7.80 -12.26 -18.10
N LEU A 109 -7.38 -11.79 -19.28
CA LEU A 109 -6.53 -10.60 -19.40
C LEU A 109 -7.24 -9.34 -18.89
N GLN A 110 -8.54 -9.18 -19.15
CA GLN A 110 -9.29 -8.05 -18.62
C GLN A 110 -9.40 -8.12 -17.09
N SER A 111 -9.57 -9.32 -16.52
CA SER A 111 -9.57 -9.53 -15.07
C SER A 111 -8.23 -9.15 -14.43
N ILE A 112 -7.12 -9.61 -15.03
CA ILE A 112 -5.76 -9.25 -14.62
C ILE A 112 -5.57 -7.74 -14.64
N ILE A 113 -5.94 -7.07 -15.74
CA ILE A 113 -5.81 -5.61 -15.87
C ILE A 113 -6.66 -4.88 -14.81
N ASN A 114 -7.88 -5.35 -14.55
CA ASN A 114 -8.75 -4.79 -13.52
C ASN A 114 -8.19 -4.98 -12.11
N GLN A 115 -7.42 -6.05 -11.88
CA GLN A 115 -6.79 -6.29 -10.59
C GLN A 115 -5.55 -5.42 -10.42
N LEU A 116 -4.69 -5.33 -11.44
CA LEU A 116 -3.50 -4.49 -11.44
C LEU A 116 -3.84 -2.99 -11.31
N SER A 117 -4.99 -2.54 -11.83
CA SER A 117 -5.42 -1.15 -11.69
C SER A 117 -5.81 -0.74 -10.26
N LYS A 118 -6.00 -1.69 -9.34
CA LYS A 118 -6.24 -1.43 -7.92
C LYS A 118 -4.96 -1.06 -7.17
N VAL A 119 -3.78 -1.36 -7.72
CA VAL A 119 -2.49 -1.03 -7.13
C VAL A 119 -2.31 0.48 -7.14
N LYS A 120 -2.13 1.05 -5.94
CA LYS A 120 -2.00 2.50 -5.75
C LYS A 120 -0.56 2.93 -5.99
N PRO A 121 -0.31 4.11 -6.59
CA PRO A 121 1.03 4.64 -6.77
C PRO A 121 1.71 4.93 -5.42
N GLY A 122 3.04 4.82 -5.38
CA GLY A 122 3.84 5.10 -4.19
C GLY A 122 3.83 3.98 -3.14
N THR A 123 3.38 2.78 -3.53
CA THR A 123 3.46 1.52 -2.79
C THR A 123 4.63 0.68 -3.30
N THR A 124 5.05 -0.34 -2.56
CA THR A 124 6.12 -1.23 -3.01
C THR A 124 5.71 -2.01 -4.27
N ALA A 125 4.42 -2.36 -4.37
CA ALA A 125 3.83 -3.09 -5.50
C ALA A 125 3.72 -2.26 -6.79
N SER A 126 3.86 -0.93 -6.73
CA SER A 126 3.55 -0.03 -7.85
C SER A 126 4.34 -0.33 -9.12
N GLN A 127 5.65 -0.53 -9.00
CA GLN A 127 6.53 -0.70 -10.17
C GLN A 127 6.26 -2.01 -10.89
N GLU A 128 6.13 -3.10 -10.15
CA GLU A 128 5.85 -4.41 -10.71
C GLU A 128 4.46 -4.47 -11.32
N ALA A 129 3.45 -3.93 -10.64
CA ALA A 129 2.09 -3.88 -11.18
C ALA A 129 2.03 -3.14 -12.53
N GLN A 130 2.80 -2.05 -12.68
CA GLN A 130 2.89 -1.33 -13.94
C GLN A 130 3.50 -2.17 -15.06
N GLN A 131 4.53 -2.97 -14.77
CA GLN A 131 5.16 -3.88 -15.74
C GLN A 131 4.18 -4.98 -16.18
N LEU A 132 3.50 -5.62 -15.22
CA LEU A 132 2.52 -6.66 -15.50
C LEU A 132 1.31 -6.11 -16.26
N GLN A 133 0.93 -4.85 -16.00
CA GLN A 133 -0.17 -4.21 -16.70
C GLN A 133 0.17 -3.96 -18.18
N GLN A 134 1.41 -3.52 -18.47
CA GLN A 134 1.90 -3.40 -19.84
C GLN A 134 1.94 -4.74 -20.55
N PHE A 135 2.40 -5.79 -19.87
CA PHE A 135 2.38 -7.15 -20.40
C PHE A 135 0.95 -7.60 -20.77
N ALA A 136 0.00 -7.48 -19.84
CA ALA A 136 -1.37 -7.91 -20.05
C ALA A 136 -2.06 -7.11 -21.17
N GLN A 137 -1.80 -5.79 -21.25
CA GLN A 137 -2.30 -4.93 -22.34
C GLN A 137 -1.74 -5.33 -23.70
N GLY A 138 -0.44 -5.66 -23.78
CA GLY A 138 0.17 -6.15 -25.02
C GLY A 138 -0.49 -7.46 -25.48
N LYS A 139 -0.69 -8.41 -24.56
CA LYS A 139 -1.40 -9.67 -24.86
C LYS A 139 -2.85 -9.47 -25.27
N LEU A 140 -3.54 -8.52 -24.66
CA LEU A 140 -4.91 -8.20 -25.04
C LEU A 140 -4.98 -7.69 -26.48
N GLN A 141 -4.03 -6.84 -26.89
CA GLN A 141 -3.94 -6.32 -28.26
C GLN A 141 -3.58 -7.40 -29.28
N GLU A 142 -2.68 -8.33 -28.95
CA GLU A 142 -2.36 -9.50 -29.81
C GLU A 142 -3.59 -10.39 -30.08
N LEU A 143 -4.53 -10.44 -29.13
CA LEU A 143 -5.73 -11.28 -29.18
C LEU A 143 -6.99 -10.56 -29.70
N GLN A 144 -6.91 -9.29 -30.09
CA GLN A 144 -8.01 -8.57 -30.76
C GLN A 144 -7.90 -8.80 -32.27
#